data_AF-A0A7C0W9D3-F1
#
_entry.id   AF-A0A7C0W9D3-F1
#
_cell.length_a   1.000
_cell.length_b   1.000
_cell.length_c   1.000
_cell.angle_alpha   90.00
_cell.angle_beta   90.00
_cell.angle_gamma   90.00
#
_symmetry.space_group_name_H-M   'P 1'
#
loop_
_entity.id
_entity.type
_entity.pdbx_description
1 polymer ?
#
loop_
_entity_poly.entity_id
_entity_poly.type
_entity_poly.pdbx_seq_one_letter_code
_entity_poly.pdbx_strand_id
1 'polypeptide(L)'
;KEASEKYDLAIVLECPDTERTGDVRPLIDRAKMIINIDHHPDNTGYGDIAYLDSGASAVGEILSTYFFDVGYKIDREAAIQLYTAILTDTGRFRFNSTTRKTMEIAGKLIEAGADPRYISDSVYYSFSESTLHLIGKVFSRVRLFGGGKICLVAMDQNTLSENNFNPADTEGMAEYTLFGKGVVIGGLLKEVGKRRTKVSLRSRDGINVSELAHKYGGGGHNNASGFHIDLPLMEAQEKLLVDLKEIINGSV
;
A
#
# COMPACT_ATOMS: atom_id res chain seq x y z
N LYS A 1 7.67 -1.80 35.27
CA LYS A 1 6.83 -2.82 35.96
C LYS A 1 5.94 -3.43 34.88
N GLU A 2 6.49 -4.23 33.96
CA GLU A 2 5.76 -4.71 32.77
C GLU A 2 6.17 -6.14 32.44
N ALA A 3 5.79 -7.07 33.30
CA ALA A 3 5.96 -8.49 33.06
C ALA A 3 4.79 -9.23 33.72
N SER A 4 3.71 -9.49 32.97
CA SER A 4 2.81 -10.65 33.18
C SER A 4 1.58 -10.72 32.26
N GLU A 5 1.18 -9.67 31.54
CA GLU A 5 -0.07 -9.74 30.77
C GLU A 5 0.06 -10.65 29.54
N LYS A 6 -0.53 -11.85 29.66
CA LYS A 6 -0.83 -12.74 28.56
C LYS A 6 -2.21 -12.39 28.03
N TYR A 7 -2.33 -12.22 26.72
CA TYR A 7 -3.60 -11.98 26.06
C TYR A 7 -4.30 -13.31 25.78
N ASP A 8 -5.63 -13.35 25.89
CA ASP A 8 -6.38 -14.56 25.53
C ASP A 8 -6.42 -14.76 24.01
N LEU A 9 -6.44 -13.67 23.24
CA LEU A 9 -6.55 -13.68 21.79
C LEU A 9 -5.82 -12.48 21.17
N ALA A 10 -5.10 -12.72 20.08
CA ALA A 10 -4.66 -11.71 19.13
C ALA A 10 -5.40 -11.90 17.80
N ILE A 11 -5.99 -10.84 17.26
CA ILE A 11 -6.54 -10.81 15.90
C ILE A 11 -5.61 -9.94 15.06
N VAL A 12 -4.97 -10.54 14.07
CA VAL A 12 -4.00 -9.88 13.20
C VAL A 12 -4.59 -9.75 11.80
N LEU A 13 -4.78 -8.51 11.37
CA LEU A 13 -5.38 -8.15 10.11
C LEU A 13 -4.31 -7.72 9.12
N GLU A 14 -4.46 -8.08 7.84
CA GLU A 14 -3.70 -7.49 6.72
C GLU A 14 -2.17 -7.67 6.78
N CYS A 15 -1.72 -8.67 7.56
CA CYS A 15 -0.30 -9.01 7.67
C CYS A 15 -0.09 -10.41 7.07
N PRO A 16 0.64 -10.54 5.93
CA PRO A 16 0.92 -11.82 5.30
C PRO A 16 1.86 -12.70 6.14
N ASP A 17 2.65 -12.05 6.97
CA ASP A 17 3.57 -12.69 7.89
C ASP A 17 3.68 -11.92 9.20
N THR A 18 4.29 -12.63 10.10
CA THR A 18 4.65 -12.29 11.46
C THR A 18 5.55 -11.05 11.56
N GLU A 19 6.56 -10.93 10.70
CA GLU A 19 7.52 -9.81 10.73
C GLU A 19 6.87 -8.48 10.35
N ARG A 20 5.85 -8.51 9.49
CA ARG A 20 5.08 -7.33 9.07
C ARG A 20 4.32 -6.64 10.21
N THR A 21 4.11 -7.33 11.33
CA THR A 21 3.49 -6.75 12.52
C THR A 21 4.41 -5.78 13.28
N GLY A 22 5.71 -5.75 12.96
CA GLY A 22 6.65 -4.77 13.50
C GLY A 22 6.75 -4.81 15.02
N ASP A 23 6.79 -3.63 15.65
CA ASP A 23 7.05 -3.49 17.09
C ASP A 23 6.00 -4.14 18.00
N VAL A 24 4.81 -4.46 17.47
CA VAL A 24 3.75 -5.15 18.24
C VAL A 24 3.88 -6.68 18.21
N ARG A 25 4.81 -7.24 17.43
CA ARG A 25 5.11 -8.68 17.38
C ARG A 25 5.23 -9.32 18.78
N PRO A 26 5.98 -8.75 19.74
CA PRO A 26 6.12 -9.38 21.05
C PRO A 26 4.82 -9.40 21.87
N LEU A 27 3.81 -8.60 21.50
CA LEU A 27 2.48 -8.65 22.12
C LEU A 27 1.66 -9.82 21.56
N ILE A 28 1.74 -10.03 20.24
CA ILE A 28 1.07 -11.11 19.52
C ILE A 28 1.60 -12.47 20.01
N ASP A 29 2.91 -12.60 20.16
CA ASP A 29 3.55 -13.84 20.62
C ASP A 29 3.20 -14.20 22.08
N ARG A 30 2.62 -13.26 22.84
CA ARG A 30 2.11 -13.49 24.20
C ARG A 30 0.64 -13.86 24.25
N ALA A 31 -0.06 -13.91 23.11
CA ALA A 31 -1.44 -14.34 23.04
C ALA A 31 -1.55 -15.87 23.14
N LYS A 32 -2.61 -16.37 23.78
CA LYS A 32 -2.90 -17.82 23.84
C LYS A 32 -3.42 -18.37 22.52
N MET A 33 -3.99 -17.50 21.67
CA MET A 33 -4.54 -17.83 20.37
C MET A 33 -4.32 -16.65 19.42
N ILE A 34 -4.01 -16.97 18.16
CA ILE A 34 -3.81 -16.00 17.09
C ILE A 34 -4.83 -16.31 15.97
N ILE A 35 -5.67 -15.33 15.64
CA ILE A 35 -6.49 -15.34 14.43
C ILE A 35 -5.84 -14.41 13.41
N ASN A 36 -5.56 -14.91 12.21
CA ASN A 36 -5.09 -14.08 11.10
C ASN A 36 -6.18 -13.96 10.03
N ILE A 37 -6.53 -12.73 9.65
CA ILE A 37 -7.51 -12.45 8.59
C ILE A 37 -6.81 -11.59 7.55
N ASP A 38 -6.72 -12.10 6.33
CA ASP A 38 -5.93 -11.45 5.28
C ASP A 38 -6.44 -11.77 3.87
N HIS A 39 -6.01 -10.95 2.91
CA HIS A 39 -6.27 -11.10 1.48
C HIS A 39 -4.98 -11.17 0.63
N HIS A 40 -3.81 -11.14 1.25
CA HIS A 40 -2.54 -11.27 0.55
C HIS A 40 -2.33 -12.71 0.00
N PRO A 41 -1.99 -12.88 -1.28
CA PRO A 41 -1.76 -14.20 -1.87
C PRO A 41 -0.49 -14.89 -1.34
N ASP A 42 0.46 -14.13 -0.81
CA ASP A 42 1.73 -14.58 -0.24
C ASP A 42 1.69 -14.81 1.28
N ASN A 43 0.49 -14.74 1.89
CA ASN A 43 0.33 -14.99 3.31
C ASN A 43 0.75 -16.43 3.71
N THR A 44 1.46 -16.53 4.83
CA THR A 44 2.07 -17.77 5.35
C THR A 44 1.13 -18.67 6.16
N GLY A 45 -0.07 -18.20 6.50
CA GLY A 45 -1.08 -18.92 7.28
C GLY A 45 -0.67 -19.15 8.74
N TYR A 46 0.03 -18.19 9.35
CA TYR A 46 0.71 -18.37 10.64
C TYR A 46 -0.19 -18.37 11.89
N GLY A 47 -1.47 -18.00 11.78
CA GLY A 47 -2.41 -18.00 12.91
C GLY A 47 -2.89 -19.40 13.28
N ASP A 48 -3.28 -19.62 14.54
CA ASP A 48 -4.01 -20.83 14.97
C ASP A 48 -5.32 -21.00 14.18
N ILE A 49 -5.93 -19.88 13.80
CA ILE A 49 -7.01 -19.81 12.81
C ILE A 49 -6.59 -18.79 11.75
N ALA A 50 -6.58 -19.20 10.48
CA ALA A 50 -6.29 -18.32 9.35
C ALA A 50 -7.51 -18.25 8.41
N TYR A 51 -8.07 -17.05 8.23
CA TYR A 51 -9.09 -16.76 7.23
C TYR A 51 -8.44 -15.95 6.11
N LEU A 52 -8.10 -16.64 5.01
CA LEU A 52 -7.37 -16.07 3.89
C LEU A 52 -8.28 -16.05 2.65
N ASP A 53 -8.64 -14.86 2.18
CA ASP A 53 -9.44 -14.67 0.95
C ASP A 53 -8.69 -13.75 -0.02
N SER A 54 -7.82 -14.33 -0.85
CA SER A 54 -7.07 -13.60 -1.86
C SER A 54 -7.91 -13.06 -3.02
N GLY A 55 -9.21 -13.43 -3.07
CA GLY A 55 -10.17 -12.85 -4.00
C GLY A 55 -10.81 -11.56 -3.50
N ALA A 56 -10.71 -11.26 -2.20
CA ALA A 56 -11.26 -10.04 -1.62
C ALA A 56 -10.43 -8.80 -1.99
N SER A 57 -11.12 -7.69 -2.22
CA SER A 57 -10.43 -6.45 -2.59
C SER A 57 -9.62 -5.83 -1.45
N ALA A 58 -10.00 -6.14 -0.20
CA ALA A 58 -9.45 -5.60 1.04
C ALA A 58 -9.88 -6.49 2.21
N VAL A 59 -9.14 -6.46 3.33
CA VAL A 59 -9.62 -7.04 4.60
C VAL A 59 -10.92 -6.35 5.07
N GLY A 60 -11.09 -5.07 4.76
CA GLY A 60 -12.35 -4.35 4.99
C GLY A 60 -13.56 -4.99 4.28
N GLU A 61 -13.37 -5.57 3.10
CA GLU A 61 -14.42 -6.31 2.38
C GLU A 61 -14.77 -7.62 3.11
N ILE A 62 -13.76 -8.37 3.57
CA ILE A 62 -13.91 -9.62 4.32
C ILE A 62 -14.73 -9.37 5.58
N LEU A 63 -14.30 -8.40 6.40
CA LEU A 63 -14.95 -8.09 7.68
C LEU A 63 -16.37 -7.56 7.47
N SER A 64 -16.58 -6.69 6.49
CA SER A 64 -17.93 -6.19 6.17
C SER A 64 -18.87 -7.32 5.77
N THR A 65 -18.41 -8.24 4.91
CA THR A 65 -19.19 -9.42 4.51
C THR A 65 -19.58 -10.23 5.73
N TYR A 66 -18.62 -10.57 6.58
CA TYR A 66 -18.87 -11.34 7.80
C TYR A 66 -19.91 -10.67 8.71
N PHE A 67 -19.76 -9.37 8.98
CA PHE A 67 -20.69 -8.64 9.85
C PHE A 67 -22.10 -8.61 9.28
N PHE A 68 -22.27 -8.41 7.98
CA PHE A 68 -23.59 -8.45 7.36
C PHE A 68 -24.21 -9.86 7.39
N ASP A 69 -23.41 -10.90 7.16
CA ASP A 69 -23.88 -12.29 7.13
C ASP A 69 -24.38 -12.77 8.50
N VAL A 70 -23.72 -12.33 9.59
CA VAL A 70 -24.15 -12.66 10.96
C VAL A 70 -25.21 -11.70 11.51
N GLY A 71 -25.67 -10.74 10.70
CA GLY A 71 -26.67 -9.75 11.11
C GLY A 71 -26.16 -8.73 12.13
N TYR A 72 -24.84 -8.53 12.23
CA TYR A 72 -24.26 -7.50 13.07
C TYR A 72 -24.56 -6.12 12.51
N LYS A 73 -25.07 -5.22 13.36
CA LYS A 73 -25.40 -3.85 12.97
C LYS A 73 -24.13 -3.00 13.01
N ILE A 74 -23.54 -2.76 11.85
CA ILE A 74 -22.43 -1.84 11.66
C ILE A 74 -22.93 -0.42 11.94
N ASP A 75 -22.28 0.29 12.87
CA ASP A 75 -22.55 1.70 13.13
C ASP A 75 -21.75 2.60 12.18
N ARG A 76 -21.99 3.91 12.28
CA ARG A 76 -21.34 4.90 11.42
C ARG A 76 -19.81 4.87 11.52
N GLU A 77 -19.25 4.69 12.72
CA GLU A 77 -17.79 4.74 12.91
C GLU A 77 -17.13 3.51 12.27
N ALA A 78 -17.69 2.33 12.50
CA ALA A 78 -17.25 1.10 11.85
C ALA A 78 -17.44 1.16 10.33
N ALA A 79 -18.55 1.74 9.85
CA ALA A 79 -18.81 1.90 8.43
C ALA A 79 -17.75 2.78 7.76
N ILE A 80 -17.36 3.89 8.39
CA ILE A 80 -16.29 4.76 7.91
C ILE A 80 -14.96 4.01 7.82
N GLN A 81 -14.57 3.26 8.85
CA GLN A 81 -13.30 2.52 8.88
C GLN A 81 -13.26 1.42 7.80
N LEU A 82 -14.31 0.61 7.71
CA LEU A 82 -14.43 -0.47 6.72
C LEU A 82 -14.46 0.07 5.29
N TYR A 83 -15.20 1.16 5.04
CA TYR A 83 -15.22 1.80 3.73
C TYR A 83 -13.85 2.38 3.38
N THR A 84 -13.14 2.98 4.35
CA THR A 84 -11.80 3.53 4.15
C THR A 84 -10.84 2.44 3.70
N ALA A 85 -10.82 1.27 4.35
CA ALA A 85 -9.97 0.14 3.96
C ALA A 85 -10.27 -0.33 2.53
N ILE A 86 -11.55 -0.46 2.16
CA ILE A 86 -11.94 -0.82 0.79
C ILE A 86 -11.50 0.26 -0.21
N LEU A 87 -11.70 1.54 0.12
CA LEU A 87 -11.36 2.66 -0.76
C LEU A 87 -9.86 2.71 -1.06
N THR A 88 -9.01 2.50 -0.05
CA THR A 88 -7.56 2.55 -0.19
C THR A 88 -7.01 1.38 -1.00
N ASP A 89 -7.44 0.16 -0.71
CA ASP A 89 -6.89 -1.06 -1.33
C ASP A 89 -7.38 -1.26 -2.77
N THR A 90 -8.50 -0.65 -3.13
CA THR A 90 -9.02 -0.64 -4.50
C THR A 90 -8.47 0.52 -5.33
N GLY A 91 -7.62 1.38 -4.75
CA GLY A 91 -7.14 2.58 -5.43
C GLY A 91 -8.28 3.49 -5.87
N ARG A 92 -9.25 3.71 -4.98
CA ARG A 92 -10.49 4.46 -5.25
C ARG A 92 -11.36 3.75 -6.28
N PHE A 93 -11.55 2.45 -6.11
CA PHE A 93 -12.34 1.58 -7.00
C PHE A 93 -11.79 1.49 -8.44
N ARG A 94 -10.51 1.83 -8.65
CA ARG A 94 -9.84 1.82 -9.96
C ARG A 94 -9.19 0.49 -10.27
N PHE A 95 -8.68 -0.20 -9.26
CA PHE A 95 -7.89 -1.42 -9.45
C PHE A 95 -8.77 -2.60 -9.85
N ASN A 96 -8.18 -3.58 -10.52
CA ASN A 96 -8.84 -4.81 -10.96
C ASN A 96 -9.41 -5.65 -9.79
N SER A 97 -8.96 -5.41 -8.56
CA SER A 97 -9.53 -5.99 -7.34
C SER A 97 -10.95 -5.51 -7.04
N THR A 98 -11.40 -4.42 -7.68
CA THR A 98 -12.77 -3.90 -7.53
C THR A 98 -13.76 -4.80 -8.28
N THR A 99 -14.61 -5.50 -7.54
CA THR A 99 -15.63 -6.40 -8.11
C THR A 99 -17.05 -5.87 -7.89
N ARG A 100 -18.03 -6.56 -8.48
CA ARG A 100 -19.45 -6.33 -8.15
C ARG A 100 -19.70 -6.43 -6.63
N LYS A 101 -19.13 -7.44 -5.98
CA LYS A 101 -19.27 -7.66 -4.53
C LYS A 101 -18.69 -6.48 -3.74
N THR A 102 -17.51 -5.99 -4.14
CA THR A 102 -16.86 -4.81 -3.55
C THR A 102 -17.78 -3.59 -3.58
N MET A 103 -18.40 -3.33 -4.73
CA MET A 103 -19.32 -2.18 -4.90
C MET A 103 -20.63 -2.35 -4.11
N GLU A 104 -21.17 -3.58 -4.04
CA GLU A 104 -22.36 -3.90 -3.24
C GLU A 104 -22.10 -3.67 -1.74
N ILE A 105 -20.94 -4.10 -1.25
CA ILE A 105 -20.52 -3.89 0.15
C ILE A 105 -20.30 -2.41 0.43
N ALA A 106 -19.61 -1.69 -0.45
CA ALA A 106 -19.45 -0.25 -0.33
C ALA A 106 -20.81 0.48 -0.23
N GLY A 107 -21.79 0.05 -1.04
CA GLY A 107 -23.18 0.55 -0.96
C GLY A 107 -23.82 0.32 0.41
N LYS A 108 -23.73 -0.89 0.97
CA LYS A 108 -24.25 -1.19 2.31
C LYS A 108 -23.55 -0.38 3.42
N LEU A 109 -22.25 -0.13 3.28
CA LEU A 109 -21.51 0.71 4.23
C LEU A 109 -21.97 2.17 4.16
N ILE A 110 -22.31 2.67 2.96
CA ILE A 110 -22.94 3.99 2.79
C ILE A 110 -24.30 4.03 3.48
N GLU A 111 -25.13 2.99 3.32
CA GLU A 111 -26.40 2.87 4.06
C GLU A 111 -26.19 2.85 5.58
N ALA A 112 -25.09 2.26 6.06
CA ALA A 112 -24.70 2.27 7.47
C ALA A 112 -24.09 3.61 7.97
N GLY A 113 -23.90 4.58 7.08
CA GLY A 113 -23.47 5.95 7.43
C GLY A 113 -22.07 6.33 6.99
N ALA A 114 -21.38 5.51 6.19
CA ALA A 114 -20.15 5.94 5.53
C ALA A 114 -20.46 7.06 4.52
N ASP A 115 -19.69 8.15 4.57
CA ASP A 115 -19.78 9.25 3.62
C ASP A 115 -18.57 9.19 2.68
N PRO A 116 -18.73 8.75 1.41
CA PRO A 116 -17.63 8.63 0.45
C PRO A 116 -16.87 9.93 0.23
N ARG A 117 -17.55 11.08 0.28
CA ARG A 117 -16.92 12.39 0.10
C ARG A 117 -16.06 12.72 1.31
N TYR A 118 -16.63 12.64 2.52
CA TYR A 118 -15.87 12.91 3.74
C TYR A 118 -14.63 12.02 3.87
N ILE A 119 -14.77 10.73 3.57
CA ILE A 119 -13.67 9.77 3.63
C ILE A 119 -12.62 10.11 2.58
N SER A 120 -13.03 10.32 1.32
CA SER A 120 -12.11 10.68 0.24
C SER A 120 -11.36 11.99 0.54
N ASP A 121 -12.09 13.01 1.02
CA ASP A 121 -11.53 14.31 1.38
C ASP A 121 -10.46 14.16 2.47
N SER A 122 -10.74 13.34 3.47
CA SER A 122 -9.82 13.07 4.58
C SER A 122 -8.56 12.32 4.14
N VAL A 123 -8.69 11.34 3.24
CA VAL A 123 -7.57 10.49 2.79
C VAL A 123 -6.73 11.14 1.69
N TYR A 124 -7.35 11.82 0.72
CA TYR A 124 -6.70 12.23 -0.52
C TYR A 124 -6.67 13.74 -0.77
N TYR A 125 -7.53 14.52 -0.12
CA TYR A 125 -7.65 15.97 -0.35
C TYR A 125 -7.22 16.78 0.87
N SER A 126 -6.17 16.32 1.56
CA SER A 126 -5.71 16.85 2.85
C SER A 126 -4.24 17.29 2.87
N PHE A 127 -3.60 17.41 1.70
CA PHE A 127 -2.20 17.84 1.61
C PHE A 127 -2.00 19.28 2.07
N SER A 128 -0.94 19.49 2.86
CA SER A 128 -0.49 20.82 3.27
C SER A 128 0.14 21.59 2.10
N GLU A 129 0.27 22.90 2.26
CA GLU A 129 1.02 23.73 1.32
C GLU A 129 2.47 23.24 1.14
N SER A 130 3.14 22.83 2.23
CA SER A 130 4.51 22.30 2.17
C SER A 130 4.60 21.02 1.34
N THR A 131 3.60 20.14 1.45
CA THR A 131 3.50 18.92 0.64
C THR A 131 3.24 19.25 -0.84
N LEU A 132 2.39 20.25 -1.13
CA LEU A 132 2.16 20.71 -2.51
C LEU A 132 3.43 21.31 -3.15
N HIS A 133 4.20 22.10 -2.41
CA HIS A 133 5.51 22.61 -2.88
C HIS A 133 6.50 21.48 -3.13
N LEU A 134 6.55 20.49 -2.24
CA LEU A 134 7.39 19.30 -2.43
C LEU A 134 7.01 18.54 -3.70
N ILE A 135 5.72 18.31 -3.94
CA ILE A 135 5.21 17.68 -5.17
C ILE A 135 5.68 18.48 -6.39
N GLY A 136 5.50 19.81 -6.41
CA GLY A 136 5.97 20.66 -7.51
C GLY A 136 7.47 20.54 -7.76
N LYS A 137 8.28 20.62 -6.70
CA LYS A 137 9.75 20.48 -6.78
C LYS A 137 10.16 19.13 -7.36
N VAL A 138 9.57 18.07 -6.84
CA VAL A 138 9.89 16.68 -7.22
C VAL A 138 9.46 16.39 -8.66
N PHE A 139 8.23 16.75 -9.04
CA PHE A 139 7.71 16.48 -10.38
C PHE A 139 8.27 17.42 -11.46
N SER A 140 8.83 18.57 -11.12
CA SER A 140 9.58 19.41 -12.07
C SER A 140 10.80 18.69 -12.68
N ARG A 141 11.31 17.65 -11.99
CA ARG A 141 12.47 16.85 -12.38
C ARG A 141 12.09 15.53 -13.03
N VAL A 142 10.80 15.28 -13.28
CA VAL A 142 10.32 14.01 -13.81
C VAL A 142 11.02 13.64 -15.12
N ARG A 143 11.33 12.36 -15.26
CA ARG A 143 11.89 11.78 -16.48
C ARG A 143 11.13 10.51 -16.83
N LEU A 144 10.80 10.38 -18.11
CA LEU A 144 10.19 9.17 -18.65
C LEU A 144 11.25 8.32 -19.35
N PHE A 145 11.11 7.01 -19.20
CA PHE A 145 12.02 6.03 -19.77
C PHE A 145 11.25 4.91 -20.48
N GLY A 146 11.96 4.00 -21.16
CA GLY A 146 11.35 2.86 -21.84
C GLY A 146 10.34 3.28 -22.91
N GLY A 147 10.64 4.33 -23.68
CA GLY A 147 9.72 4.86 -24.68
C GLY A 147 8.49 5.57 -24.12
N GLY A 148 8.56 6.10 -22.89
CA GLY A 148 7.45 6.78 -22.22
C GLY A 148 6.64 5.89 -21.28
N LYS A 149 7.00 4.61 -21.15
CA LYS A 149 6.29 3.61 -20.35
C LYS A 149 6.68 3.58 -18.87
N ILE A 150 7.84 4.13 -18.51
CA ILE A 150 8.34 4.17 -17.12
C ILE A 150 8.44 5.62 -16.66
N CYS A 151 7.92 5.94 -15.49
CA CYS A 151 8.15 7.22 -14.83
C CYS A 151 8.88 6.99 -13.50
N LEU A 152 10.12 7.48 -13.38
CA LEU A 152 10.87 7.45 -12.12
C LEU A 152 11.05 8.86 -11.57
N VAL A 153 10.86 8.97 -10.27
CA VAL A 153 10.97 10.20 -9.51
C VAL A 153 11.85 9.93 -8.30
N ALA A 154 12.82 10.80 -8.04
CA ALA A 154 13.81 10.62 -6.99
C ALA A 154 13.81 11.79 -5.99
N MET A 155 13.93 11.48 -4.71
CA MET A 155 14.04 12.42 -3.59
C MET A 155 15.38 12.19 -2.88
N ASP A 156 16.32 13.10 -3.08
CA ASP A 156 17.59 13.16 -2.35
C ASP A 156 17.40 13.76 -0.95
N GLN A 157 18.41 13.62 -0.09
CA GLN A 157 18.37 14.20 1.26
C GLN A 157 18.11 15.70 1.28
N ASN A 158 18.64 16.47 0.32
CA ASN A 158 18.38 17.91 0.23
C ASN A 158 16.89 18.20 -0.02
N THR A 159 16.26 17.43 -0.89
CA THR A 159 14.82 17.53 -1.18
C THR A 159 13.98 17.14 0.03
N LEU A 160 14.45 16.20 0.84
CA LEU A 160 13.77 15.73 2.06
C LEU A 160 14.01 16.62 3.28
N SER A 161 15.15 17.31 3.36
CA SER A 161 15.49 18.21 4.46
C SER A 161 14.88 19.60 4.31
N GLU A 162 14.63 20.01 3.07
CA GLU A 162 13.89 21.21 2.77
C GLU A 162 12.40 20.87 2.90
N ASN A 163 11.67 21.68 3.66
CA ASN A 163 10.21 21.64 3.90
C ASN A 163 9.77 20.86 5.16
N ASN A 164 8.94 21.52 5.98
CA ASN A 164 8.18 20.89 7.07
C ASN A 164 6.98 20.12 6.48
N PHE A 165 7.24 19.04 5.76
CA PHE A 165 6.18 18.12 5.28
C PHE A 165 6.07 16.90 6.19
N ASN A 166 4.91 16.28 6.19
CA ASN A 166 4.73 14.99 6.86
C ASN A 166 5.38 13.88 6.02
N PRO A 167 6.35 13.11 6.53
CA PRO A 167 6.97 12.03 5.78
C PRO A 167 5.96 11.01 5.20
N ALA A 168 4.80 10.82 5.85
CA ALA A 168 3.73 9.96 5.35
C ALA A 168 3.17 10.44 4.00
N ASP A 169 3.13 11.75 3.76
CA ASP A 169 2.61 12.34 2.51
C ASP A 169 3.47 11.93 1.30
N THR A 170 4.75 11.60 1.52
CA THR A 170 5.64 11.15 0.43
C THR A 170 5.27 9.77 -0.11
N GLU A 171 4.59 8.93 0.66
CA GLU A 171 4.23 7.57 0.21
C GLU A 171 3.13 7.59 -0.87
N GLY A 172 2.17 8.51 -0.74
CA GLY A 172 1.12 8.72 -1.73
C GLY A 172 1.64 9.23 -3.08
N MET A 173 2.81 9.89 -3.10
CA MET A 173 3.37 10.48 -4.32
C MET A 173 3.80 9.45 -5.37
N ALA A 174 4.03 8.20 -4.98
CA ALA A 174 4.33 7.13 -5.94
C ALA A 174 3.19 6.94 -6.95
N GLU A 175 1.93 7.19 -6.56
CA GLU A 175 0.79 7.07 -7.47
C GLU A 175 0.83 8.10 -8.61
N TYR A 176 1.26 9.33 -8.34
CA TYR A 176 1.33 10.40 -9.35
C TYR A 176 2.28 10.09 -10.50
N THR A 177 3.23 9.18 -10.30
CA THR A 177 4.11 8.73 -11.37
C THR A 177 3.36 7.99 -12.49
N LEU A 178 2.17 7.43 -12.21
CA LEU A 178 1.31 6.78 -13.21
C LEU A 178 0.44 7.75 -14.03
N PHE A 179 0.43 9.04 -13.70
CA PHE A 179 -0.46 10.01 -14.36
C PHE A 179 0.01 10.37 -15.78
N GLY A 180 1.28 10.09 -16.09
CA GLY A 180 1.82 10.26 -17.44
C GLY A 180 1.08 9.40 -18.47
N LYS A 181 0.73 10.02 -19.61
CA LYS A 181 0.12 9.31 -20.74
C LYS A 181 1.06 8.19 -21.21
N GLY A 182 0.55 6.96 -21.25
CA GLY A 182 1.30 5.78 -21.68
C GLY A 182 2.24 5.16 -20.63
N VAL A 183 2.37 5.78 -19.45
CA VAL A 183 3.17 5.21 -18.35
C VAL A 183 2.45 3.97 -17.81
N VAL A 184 3.13 2.84 -17.71
CA VAL A 184 2.59 1.59 -17.16
C VAL A 184 3.31 1.15 -15.89
N ILE A 185 4.52 1.68 -15.65
CA ILE A 185 5.26 1.52 -14.40
C ILE A 185 5.70 2.88 -13.88
N GLY A 186 5.43 3.11 -12.60
CA GLY A 186 5.78 4.30 -11.86
C GLY A 186 6.64 3.96 -10.65
N GLY A 187 7.63 4.80 -10.32
CA GLY A 187 8.53 4.55 -9.20
C GLY A 187 8.93 5.82 -8.47
N LEU A 188 8.82 5.80 -7.15
CA LEU A 188 9.38 6.80 -6.25
C LEU A 188 10.59 6.22 -5.52
N LEU A 189 11.74 6.88 -5.67
CA LEU A 189 12.98 6.55 -4.98
C LEU A 189 13.26 7.60 -3.91
N LYS A 190 13.51 7.17 -2.68
CA LYS A 190 13.78 8.04 -1.54
C LYS A 190 15.09 7.64 -0.89
N GLU A 191 16.00 8.58 -0.77
CA GLU A 191 17.23 8.38 0.00
C GLU A 191 16.88 8.24 1.49
N VAL A 192 17.22 7.11 2.11
CA VAL A 192 17.03 6.86 3.55
C VAL A 192 18.36 6.72 4.30
N GLY A 193 19.47 6.74 3.56
CA GLY A 193 20.84 6.83 4.05
C GLY A 193 21.81 6.89 2.88
N LYS A 194 23.09 7.20 3.13
CA LYS A 194 24.11 7.42 2.08
C LYS A 194 24.24 6.27 1.06
N ARG A 195 23.90 5.06 1.47
CA ARG A 195 23.95 3.84 0.63
C ARG A 195 22.66 3.03 0.71
N ARG A 196 21.53 3.68 0.99
CA ARG A 196 20.26 2.99 1.13
C ARG A 196 19.13 3.82 0.56
N THR A 197 18.42 3.23 -0.39
CA THR A 197 17.32 3.87 -1.12
C THR A 197 16.05 3.05 -0.94
N LYS A 198 14.98 3.68 -0.42
CA LYS A 198 13.63 3.09 -0.40
C LYS A 198 13.00 3.28 -1.78
N VAL A 199 12.44 2.22 -2.33
CA VAL A 199 11.73 2.23 -3.62
C VAL A 199 10.26 1.90 -3.37
N SER A 200 9.36 2.70 -3.93
CA SER A 200 7.92 2.43 -3.97
C SER A 200 7.49 2.38 -5.43
N LEU A 201 7.08 1.20 -5.90
CA LEU A 201 6.62 0.98 -7.26
C LEU A 201 5.09 0.98 -7.33
N ARG A 202 4.59 1.44 -8.48
CA ARG A 202 3.21 1.34 -8.90
C ARG A 202 3.16 0.85 -10.33
N SER A 203 2.15 0.08 -10.69
CA SER A 203 1.93 -0.33 -12.07
C SER A 203 0.44 -0.35 -12.44
N ARG A 204 0.18 -0.49 -13.73
CA ARG A 204 -1.16 -0.76 -14.29
C ARG A 204 -1.04 -1.74 -15.47
N ASP A 205 -2.18 -2.02 -16.10
CA ASP A 205 -2.27 -2.81 -17.33
C ASP A 205 -1.70 -4.23 -17.19
N GLY A 206 -1.88 -4.84 -16.01
CA GLY A 206 -1.50 -6.23 -15.74
C GLY A 206 -0.02 -6.46 -15.41
N ILE A 207 0.80 -5.41 -15.36
CA ILE A 207 2.22 -5.54 -15.00
C ILE A 207 2.36 -5.84 -13.51
N ASN A 208 3.01 -6.96 -13.20
CA ASN A 208 3.33 -7.36 -11.83
C ASN A 208 4.67 -6.77 -11.35
N VAL A 209 4.63 -5.82 -10.40
CA VAL A 209 5.85 -5.25 -9.78
C VAL A 209 6.23 -5.92 -8.45
N SER A 210 5.42 -6.83 -7.92
CA SER A 210 5.72 -7.52 -6.64
C SER A 210 6.85 -8.52 -6.79
N GLU A 211 6.95 -9.21 -7.94
CA GLU A 211 8.07 -10.11 -8.26
C GLU A 211 9.41 -9.40 -8.16
N LEU A 212 9.49 -8.17 -8.68
CA LEU A 212 10.69 -7.35 -8.56
C LEU A 212 10.95 -6.95 -7.11
N ALA A 213 9.91 -6.59 -6.35
CA ALA A 213 10.07 -6.25 -4.94
C ALA A 213 10.61 -7.44 -4.12
N HIS A 214 10.11 -8.66 -4.35
CA HIS A 214 10.61 -9.86 -3.69
C HIS A 214 12.07 -10.19 -4.08
N LYS A 215 12.50 -9.94 -5.32
CA LYS A 215 13.92 -10.04 -5.74
C LYS A 215 14.84 -9.17 -4.88
N TYR A 216 14.33 -8.05 -4.35
CA TYR A 216 15.03 -7.15 -3.46
C TYR A 216 14.73 -7.38 -1.96
N GLY A 217 14.06 -8.47 -1.60
CA GLY A 217 13.69 -8.77 -0.22
C GLY A 217 12.59 -7.86 0.35
N GLY A 218 11.84 -7.17 -0.50
CA GLY A 218 10.61 -6.48 -0.14
C GLY A 218 9.36 -7.30 -0.51
N GLY A 219 8.26 -6.60 -0.78
CA GLY A 219 6.99 -7.23 -1.13
C GLY A 219 5.86 -6.24 -1.44
N GLY A 220 4.63 -6.77 -1.52
CA GLY A 220 3.40 -6.03 -1.79
C GLY A 220 2.55 -6.69 -2.87
N HIS A 221 1.54 -5.97 -3.37
CA HIS A 221 0.64 -6.47 -4.41
C HIS A 221 1.18 -6.23 -5.82
N ASN A 222 0.58 -6.89 -6.80
CA ASN A 222 0.98 -6.79 -8.20
C ASN A 222 1.10 -5.36 -8.74
N ASN A 223 0.22 -4.45 -8.29
CA ASN A 223 0.18 -3.05 -8.77
C ASN A 223 0.86 -2.05 -7.81
N ALA A 224 1.30 -2.50 -6.64
CA ALA A 224 1.85 -1.62 -5.60
C ALA A 224 2.79 -2.41 -4.69
N SER A 225 4.10 -2.14 -4.78
CA SER A 225 5.10 -2.86 -4.00
C SER A 225 6.21 -1.94 -3.53
N GLY A 226 6.93 -2.35 -2.49
CA GLY A 226 8.01 -1.56 -1.92
C GLY A 226 9.17 -2.42 -1.43
N PHE A 227 10.39 -1.88 -1.54
CA PHE A 227 11.62 -2.54 -1.14
C PHE A 227 12.75 -1.53 -0.90
N HIS A 228 13.91 -2.01 -0.46
CA HIS A 228 15.13 -1.21 -0.33
C HIS A 228 16.20 -1.71 -1.30
N ILE A 229 17.00 -0.80 -1.82
CA ILE A 229 18.24 -1.11 -2.55
C ILE A 229 19.40 -0.53 -1.73
N ASP A 230 20.39 -1.35 -1.42
CA ASP A 230 21.60 -0.94 -0.68
C ASP A 230 22.64 -0.26 -1.58
N LEU A 231 22.18 0.77 -2.30
CA LEU A 231 22.94 1.62 -3.19
C LEU A 231 22.60 3.10 -2.97
N PRO A 232 23.52 4.03 -3.26
CA PRO A 232 23.21 5.46 -3.37
C PRO A 232 22.09 5.72 -4.39
N LEU A 233 21.36 6.82 -4.23
CA LEU A 233 20.14 7.12 -4.98
C LEU A 233 20.30 7.02 -6.52
N MET A 234 21.39 7.58 -7.07
CA MET A 234 21.63 7.53 -8.52
C MET A 234 21.91 6.11 -9.02
N GLU A 235 22.77 5.37 -8.34
CA GLU A 235 23.09 3.98 -8.69
C GLU A 235 21.86 3.06 -8.52
N ALA A 236 21.05 3.30 -7.49
CA ALA A 236 19.79 2.60 -7.27
C ALA A 236 18.80 2.86 -8.42
N GLN A 237 18.69 4.11 -8.90
CA GLN A 237 17.84 4.46 -10.04
C GLN A 237 18.30 3.79 -11.34
N GLU A 238 19.61 3.78 -11.62
CA GLU A 238 20.18 3.13 -12.80
C GLU A 238 19.93 1.63 -12.79
N LYS A 239 20.22 0.98 -11.67
CA LYS A 239 19.96 -0.45 -11.49
C LYS A 239 18.48 -0.79 -11.64
N LEU A 240 17.61 -0.03 -10.98
CA LEU A 240 16.16 -0.21 -11.07
C LEU A 240 15.66 -0.05 -12.51
N LEU A 241 16.19 0.94 -13.25
CA LEU A 241 15.79 1.17 -14.63
C LEU A 241 16.12 -0.03 -15.54
N VAL A 242 17.22 -0.74 -15.30
CA VAL A 242 17.56 -1.97 -16.03
C VAL A 242 16.50 -3.04 -15.78
N ASP A 243 16.23 -3.36 -14.51
CA ASP A 243 15.24 -4.38 -14.14
C ASP A 243 13.84 -4.03 -14.70
N LEU A 244 13.43 -2.76 -14.64
CA LEU A 244 12.11 -2.32 -15.14
C LEU A 244 11.99 -2.39 -16.67
N LYS A 245 13.09 -2.16 -17.41
CA LYS A 245 13.09 -2.32 -18.88
C LYS A 245 12.93 -3.79 -19.28
N GLU A 246 13.51 -4.71 -18.53
CA GLU A 246 13.34 -6.15 -18.75
C GLU A 246 11.88 -6.56 -18.57
N ILE A 247 11.22 -6.09 -17.51
CA ILE A 247 9.78 -6.33 -17.28
C ILE A 247 8.95 -5.85 -18.46
N ILE A 248 9.19 -4.62 -18.95
CA ILE A 248 8.45 -4.08 -20.09
C ILE A 248 8.69 -4.88 -21.37
N ASN A 249 9.93 -5.27 -21.65
CA ASN A 249 10.26 -5.99 -22.86
C ASN A 249 9.74 -7.44 -22.85
N GLY A 250 9.62 -8.06 -21.67
CA GLY A 250 9.04 -9.40 -21.51
C GLY A 250 7.50 -9.42 -21.42
N SER A 251 6.86 -8.27 -21.24
CA SER A 251 5.39 -8.13 -21.15
C SER A 251 4.73 -7.72 -22.47
N VAL A 252 5.51 -7.55 -23.55
CA VAL A 252 5.02 -7.22 -24.91
C VAL A 252 4.98 -8.48 -25.77
#